data_AF-A0A8T5DFU7-F1
#
_entry.id   AF-A0A8T5DFU7-F1
#
_cell.length_a   1.000
_cell.length_b   1.000
_cell.length_c   1.000
_cell.angle_alpha   90.00
_cell.angle_beta   90.00
_cell.angle_gamma   90.00
#
_symmetry.space_group_name_H-M   'P 1'
#
loop_
_entity.id
_entity.type
_entity.pdbx_description
1 polymer ?
#
loop_
_entity_poly.entity_id
_entity_poly.type
_entity_poly.pdbx_seq_one_letter_code
_entity_poly.pdbx_strand_id
1 'polypeptide(L)' 'MPICEICGMEVAEVKECKECDSKFCEECGDEKSLLCYDCVGWTDDPEDEWTEDKLN' A
#
# COMPACT_ATOMS: atom_id res chain seq x y z
N MET A 1 8.17 19.92 9.40
CA MET A 1 8.56 18.65 8.75
C MET A 1 7.37 18.20 7.89
N PRO A 2 7.48 17.27 6.92
CA PRO A 2 6.27 16.80 6.23
C PRO A 2 5.31 16.10 7.22
N ILE A 3 4.02 16.12 6.91
CA ILE A 3 2.98 15.47 7.71
C ILE A 3 2.54 14.21 6.96
N CYS A 4 2.51 13.07 7.65
CA CYS A 4 1.90 11.85 7.14
C CYS A 4 0.37 12.03 7.12
N GLU A 5 -0.25 11.88 5.96
CA GLU A 5 -1.71 12.02 5.77
C GLU A 5 -2.49 10.81 6.30
N ILE A 6 -1.79 9.70 6.57
CA ILE A 6 -2.38 8.48 7.14
C ILE A 6 -2.50 8.56 8.68
N CYS A 7 -1.42 8.94 9.38
CA CYS A 7 -1.42 9.00 10.85
C CYS A 7 -1.51 10.42 11.44
N GLY A 8 -1.38 11.46 10.62
CA GLY A 8 -1.46 12.87 11.03
C GLY A 8 -0.26 13.40 11.81
N MET A 9 0.84 12.63 11.90
CA MET A 9 2.05 13.03 12.62
C MET A 9 3.06 13.74 11.71
N GLU A 10 3.82 14.68 12.26
CA GLU A 10 5.03 15.21 11.60
C GLU A 10 6.12 14.14 11.61
N VAL A 11 6.67 13.84 10.44
CA VAL A 11 7.67 12.78 10.22
C VAL A 11 8.87 13.31 9.45
N ALA A 12 9.97 12.57 9.45
CA ALA A 12 11.18 12.99 8.72
C ALA A 12 10.97 13.00 7.19
N GLU A 13 10.26 11.99 6.68
CA GLU A 13 10.01 11.81 5.25
C GLU A 13 8.62 11.23 5.01
N VAL A 14 8.03 11.58 3.87
CA VAL A 14 6.80 10.99 3.35
C VAL A 14 7.01 10.53 1.91
N LYS A 15 6.36 9.43 1.53
CA LYS A 15 6.23 8.93 0.16
C LYS A 15 4.81 9.13 -0.33
N GLU A 16 4.62 9.25 -1.64
CA GLU A 16 3.31 9.37 -2.26
C GLU A 16 2.82 7.99 -2.69
N CYS A 17 1.59 7.63 -2.30
CA CYS A 17 0.96 6.39 -2.71
C CYS A 17 0.62 6.45 -4.19
N LYS A 18 1.05 5.47 -4.98
CA LYS A 18 0.82 5.44 -6.43
C LYS A 18 -0.65 5.21 -6.84
N GLU A 19 -1.50 4.76 -5.92
CA GLU A 19 -2.92 4.42 -6.20
C GLU A 19 -3.88 5.53 -5.77
N CYS A 20 -3.59 6.24 -4.69
CA CYS A 20 -4.50 7.23 -4.10
C CYS A 20 -3.88 8.60 -3.84
N ASP A 21 -2.63 8.80 -4.28
CA ASP A 21 -1.85 10.05 -4.14
C ASP A 21 -1.65 10.55 -2.70
N SER A 22 -2.02 9.75 -1.70
CA SER A 22 -1.88 10.12 -0.28
C SER A 22 -0.43 10.01 0.17
N LYS A 23 0.00 10.93 1.05
CA LYS A 23 1.36 10.95 1.60
C LYS A 23 1.48 10.11 2.87
N PHE A 24 2.35 9.11 2.86
CA PHE A 24 2.53 8.18 3.99
C PHE A 24 3.99 8.15 4.48
N CYS A 25 4.20 7.88 5.78
CA CYS A 25 5.53 7.62 6.35
C CYS A 25 5.91 6.14 6.26
N GLU A 26 7.16 5.79 6.56
CA GLU A 26 7.68 4.40 6.52
C GLU A 26 6.87 3.40 7.36
N GLU A 27 6.18 3.85 8.42
CA GLU A 27 5.33 3.00 9.26
C GLU A 27 3.89 2.86 8.73
N CYS A 28 3.47 3.73 7.83
CA CYS A 28 2.10 3.82 7.31
C CYS A 28 1.96 3.32 5.86
N GLY A 29 2.99 2.70 5.30
CA GLY A 29 2.97 2.11 3.97
C GLY A 29 4.27 1.43 3.59
N ASP A 30 4.30 0.84 2.40
CA ASP A 30 5.46 0.17 1.84
C ASP A 30 6.19 1.10 0.86
N GLU A 31 7.40 1.52 1.24
CA GLU A 31 8.27 2.36 0.42
C GLU A 31 8.74 1.69 -0.88
N LYS A 32 8.82 0.35 -0.91
CA LYS A 32 9.24 -0.42 -2.10
C LYS A 32 8.13 -0.47 -3.13
N SER A 33 6.91 -0.64 -2.64
CA SER A 33 5.72 -0.76 -3.49
C SER A 33 5.07 0.60 -3.81
N LEU A 34 5.48 1.66 -3.09
CA LEU A 34 4.89 3.00 -3.08
C LEU A 34 3.38 2.94 -2.80
N LEU A 35 3.00 2.17 -1.79
CA LEU A 35 1.60 1.96 -1.39
C LEU A 35 1.40 2.32 0.08
N CYS A 36 0.41 3.15 0.40
CA CYS A 36 -0.02 3.34 1.78
C CYS A 36 -0.70 2.07 2.31
N TYR A 37 -0.79 1.93 3.63
CA TYR A 37 -1.38 0.77 4.30
C TYR A 37 -2.80 0.44 3.81
N ASP A 38 -3.60 1.48 3.53
CA ASP A 38 -4.97 1.32 3.03
C ASP A 38 -4.99 0.67 1.63
N CYS A 39 -4.00 0.95 0.79
CA CYS A 39 -3.90 0.38 -0.57
C CYS A 39 -3.15 -0.95 -0.60
N VAL A 40 -2.23 -1.22 0.34
CA VAL A 40 -1.51 -2.50 0.45
C VAL A 40 -2.49 -3.67 0.60
N GLY A 41 -3.54 -3.50 1.42
CA GLY A 41 -4.58 -4.52 1.63
C GLY A 41 -5.46 -4.81 0.42
N TRP A 42 -5.44 -3.96 -0.62
CA TRP A 42 -6.18 -4.16 -1.87
C TRP A 42 -5.32 -4.81 -2.96
N THR A 43 -3.99 -4.82 -2.79
CA THR A 43 -3.05 -5.45 -3.72
C THR A 43 -2.64 -6.86 -3.34
N ASP A 44 -3.10 -7.37 -2.18
CA ASP A 44 -2.93 -8.77 -1.77
C ASP A 44 -4.09 -9.64 -2.28
N ASP A 45 -4.52 -9.42 -3.52
CA ASP A 45 -5.21 -10.46 -4.29
C ASP A 45 -4.15 -11.13 -5.16
N PRO A 46 -3.56 -12.26 -4.73
CA PRO A 46 -2.87 -13.14 -5.66
C PRO A 46 -3.91 -13.72 -6.62
N GLU A 47 -4.25 -12.99 -7.68
CA GLU A 47 -4.84 -13.53 -8.91
C GLU A 47 -3.82 -14.44 -9.63
N ASP A 48 -3.24 -15.42 -8.93
CA ASP A 48 -2.44 -16.48 -9.54
C ASP A 48 -2.63 -17.78 -8.73
N GLU A 49 -3.25 -18.76 -9.39
CA GLU A 49 -3.48 -20.16 -8.99
C GLU A 49 -4.78 -20.55 -8.26
N TRP A 50 -5.95 -20.17 -8.80
CA TRP A 50 -7.08 -21.13 -8.82
C TRP A 50 -7.09 -21.84 -10.16
N THR A 51 -6.21 -22.84 -10.32
CA THR A 51 -6.33 -23.82 -11.39
C THR A 51 -7.58 -24.67 -11.15
N GLU A 52 -8.74 -24.20 -11.63
CA GLU A 52 -9.87 -25.07 -11.95
C GLU A 52 -9.46 -25.99 -13.11
N ASP A 53 -8.77 -27.10 -12.82
CA ASP A 53 -8.58 -28.17 -13.81
C ASP A 53 -8.96 -29.54 -13.21
N LYS A 54 -10.12 -30.02 -13.72
CA LYS A 54 -10.61 -31.39 -13.85
C LYS A 54 -11.26 -32.08 -12.64
N LEU A 55 -12.57 -31.82 -12.52
CA LEU A 55 -13.53 -32.90 -12.27
C LEU A 55 -14.47 -33.02 -13.48
N ASN A 56 -14.06 -33.83 -14.47
CA ASN A 56 -14.99 -34.43 -15.43
C ASN A 56 -14.48 -35.82 -15.81
#